data_AF-A0A2K3K7S6-F1
#
_entry.id   AF-A0A2K3K7S6-F1
#
_cell.length_a   1.000
_cell.length_b   1.000
_cell.length_c   1.000
_cell.angle_alpha   90.00
_cell.angle_beta   90.00
_cell.angle_gamma   90.00
#
_symmetry.space_group_name_H-M   'P 1'
#
loop_
_entity.id
_entity.type
_entity.pdbx_description
1 polymer ?
#
loop_
_entity_poly.entity_id
_entity_poly.type
_entity_poly.pdbx_seq_one_letter_code
_entity_poly.pdbx_strand_id
1 'polypeptide(L)'
;SFAGLQFDDIELASRAVLPRFYAADVRRESFEVFDRCKRKVVVTANPTVMVDAFVKDYLGGDKVLGTEIEVNSKTKKATGFVKKPGVLVGDLKRLAVVKEFGDELPDFGLGDRKTDHDFMSICKI
;
A
#
# COMPACT_ATOMS: atom_id res chain seq x y z
N SER A 1 11.22 12.21 -6.73
CA SER A 1 11.06 11.34 -7.92
C SER A 1 12.23 10.38 -7.96
N PHE A 2 12.00 9.09 -8.20
CA PHE A 2 13.06 8.05 -8.34
C PHE A 2 13.41 7.78 -9.81
N ALA A 3 13.04 8.67 -10.73
CA ALA A 3 13.24 8.49 -12.17
C ALA A 3 14.71 8.24 -12.52
N GLY A 4 14.95 7.28 -13.41
CA GLY A 4 16.29 6.92 -13.88
C GLY A 4 17.08 5.97 -12.97
N LEU A 5 16.62 5.70 -11.75
CA LEU A 5 17.20 4.69 -10.87
C LEU A 5 16.79 3.27 -11.29
N GLN A 6 17.65 2.28 -11.05
CA GLN A 6 17.27 0.88 -11.21
C GLN A 6 16.16 0.53 -10.22
N PHE A 7 15.19 -0.27 -10.66
CA PHE A 7 14.10 -0.71 -9.80
C PHE A 7 14.64 -1.45 -8.56
N ASP A 8 15.64 -2.32 -8.75
CA ASP A 8 16.24 -3.12 -7.69
C ASP A 8 16.93 -2.23 -6.64
N ASP A 9 17.52 -1.10 -7.03
CA ASP A 9 18.12 -0.13 -6.10
C ASP A 9 17.04 0.55 -5.24
N ILE A 10 15.89 0.89 -5.85
CA ILE A 10 14.74 1.47 -5.14
C ILE A 10 14.19 0.45 -4.15
N GLU A 11 14.02 -0.81 -4.56
CA GLU A 11 13.54 -1.89 -3.71
C GLU A 11 14.49 -2.15 -2.54
N LEU A 12 15.79 -2.27 -2.82
CA LEU A 12 16.83 -2.51 -1.82
C LEU A 12 16.85 -1.39 -0.77
N ALA A 13 16.88 -0.13 -1.22
CA ALA A 13 16.88 1.01 -0.31
C ALA A 13 15.58 1.08 0.50
N SER A 14 14.44 0.80 -0.12
CA SER A 14 13.14 0.78 0.54
C SER A 14 13.11 -0.27 1.66
N ARG A 15 13.53 -1.50 1.36
CA ARG A 15 13.58 -2.61 2.32
C ARG A 15 14.58 -2.37 3.45
N ALA A 16 15.73 -1.77 3.16
CA ALA A 16 16.78 -1.55 4.16
C ALA A 16 16.47 -0.38 5.11
N VAL A 17 15.78 0.66 4.62
CA VAL A 17 15.64 1.93 5.36
C VAL A 17 14.24 2.09 5.94
N LEU A 18 13.20 1.90 5.13
CA LEU A 18 11.84 2.35 5.47
C LEU A 18 11.16 1.57 6.60
N PRO A 19 11.38 0.24 6.81
CA PRO A 19 10.68 -0.49 7.85
C PRO A 19 10.84 0.12 9.24
N ARG A 20 12.03 0.63 9.59
CA ARG A 20 12.26 1.29 10.88
C ARG A 20 11.42 2.56 11.04
N PHE A 21 11.32 3.38 10.00
CA PHE A 21 10.54 4.62 10.04
C PHE A 21 9.05 4.32 10.12
N TYR A 22 8.55 3.38 9.30
CA TYR A 22 7.15 2.99 9.38
C TYR A 22 6.80 2.36 10.73
N ALA A 23 7.64 1.49 11.28
CA ALA A 23 7.43 0.88 12.59
C ALA A 23 7.34 1.92 13.72
N ALA A 24 8.15 2.98 13.66
CA ALA A 24 8.13 4.04 14.66
C ALA A 24 6.82 4.84 14.69
N ASP A 25 6.08 4.89 13.57
CA ASP A 25 4.83 5.64 13.43
C ASP A 25 3.57 4.76 13.55
N VAL A 26 3.72 3.46 13.84
CA VAL A 26 2.57 2.56 14.09
C VAL A 26 1.91 2.94 15.42
N ARG A 27 0.63 3.33 15.35
CA ARG A 27 -0.19 3.60 16.54
C ARG A 27 -0.66 2.29 17.16
N ARG A 28 -0.48 2.18 18.48
CA ARG A 28 -0.79 0.96 19.23
C ARG A 28 -2.23 0.51 19.06
N GLU A 29 -3.17 1.44 19.21
CA GLU A 29 -4.61 1.14 19.18
C GLU A 29 -5.05 0.63 17.80
N SER A 30 -4.51 1.22 16.72
CA SER A 30 -4.77 0.77 15.35
C SER A 30 -4.13 -0.59 15.08
N PHE A 31 -2.93 -0.83 15.60
CA PHE A 31 -2.24 -2.11 15.45
C PHE A 31 -2.96 -3.24 16.19
N GLU A 32 -3.48 -3.01 17.39
CA GLU A 32 -4.22 -4.02 18.15
C GLU A 32 -5.49 -4.51 17.43
N VAL A 33 -6.18 -3.61 16.70
CA VAL A 33 -7.30 -4.00 15.84
C VAL A 33 -6.80 -4.75 14.61
N PHE A 34 -5.76 -4.21 13.94
CA PHE A 34 -5.19 -4.80 12.75
C PHE A 34 -4.71 -6.25 13.00
N ASP A 35 -3.97 -6.49 14.07
CA ASP A 35 -3.37 -7.79 14.39
C ASP A 35 -4.41 -8.89 14.66
N ARG A 36 -5.60 -8.51 15.16
CA ARG A 36 -6.71 -9.44 15.39
C ARG A 36 -7.41 -9.89 14.10
N CYS A 37 -7.19 -9.21 12.98
CA CYS A 37 -7.79 -9.55 11.70
C CYS A 37 -7.14 -10.79 11.09
N LYS A 38 -7.96 -11.69 10.53
CA LYS A 38 -7.48 -12.91 9.86
C LYS A 38 -6.81 -12.62 8.51
N ARG A 39 -7.39 -11.70 7.73
CA ARG A 39 -6.86 -11.20 6.46
C ARG A 39 -6.66 -9.71 6.58
N LYS A 40 -5.45 -9.24 6.25
CA LYS A 40 -4.94 -7.90 6.49
C LYS A 40 -4.40 -7.32 5.19
N VAL A 41 -5.14 -6.38 4.62
CA VAL A 41 -4.75 -5.71 3.36
C VAL A 41 -4.49 -4.23 3.63
N VAL A 42 -3.32 -3.74 3.22
CA VAL A 42 -2.95 -2.33 3.33
C VAL A 42 -3.21 -1.62 2.02
N VAL A 43 -3.93 -0.50 2.06
CA VAL A 43 -4.29 0.31 0.89
C VAL A 43 -3.64 1.69 0.98
N THR A 44 -2.71 2.00 0.08
CA THR A 44 -1.85 3.18 0.20
C THR A 44 -1.69 3.94 -1.11
N ALA A 45 -1.56 5.26 -1.01
CA ALA A 45 -1.18 6.08 -2.16
C ALA A 45 0.33 5.99 -2.46
N ASN A 46 1.14 5.51 -1.51
CA ASN A 46 2.57 5.37 -1.69
C ASN A 46 2.89 4.28 -2.72
N PRO A 47 4.06 4.34 -3.38
CA PRO A 47 4.54 3.27 -4.23
C PRO A 47 4.56 1.92 -3.50
N THR A 48 3.99 0.87 -4.12
CA THR A 48 3.95 -0.49 -3.51
C THR A 48 5.34 -0.96 -3.10
N VAL A 49 6.33 -0.80 -3.98
CA VAL A 49 7.74 -1.18 -3.75
C VAL A 49 8.34 -0.57 -2.49
N MET A 50 7.85 0.60 -2.05
CA MET A 50 8.36 1.28 -0.85
C MET A 50 7.77 0.71 0.45
N VAL A 51 6.58 0.14 0.39
CA VAL A 51 5.79 -0.21 1.59
C VAL A 51 5.69 -1.73 1.80
N ASP A 52 5.80 -2.51 0.72
CA ASP A 52 5.54 -3.96 0.70
C ASP A 52 6.36 -4.74 1.72
N ALA A 53 7.67 -4.49 1.79
CA ALA A 53 8.56 -5.16 2.73
C ALA A 53 8.17 -4.90 4.20
N PHE A 54 7.86 -3.65 4.55
CA PHE A 54 7.41 -3.32 5.90
C PHE A 54 6.11 -4.04 6.24
N VAL A 55 5.12 -3.99 5.34
CA VAL A 55 3.80 -4.56 5.60
C VAL A 55 3.87 -6.07 5.79
N LYS A 56 4.56 -6.78 4.91
CA LYS A 56 4.61 -8.24 4.94
C LYS A 56 5.55 -8.79 6.00
N ASP A 57 6.74 -8.19 6.13
CA ASP A 57 7.80 -8.79 6.94
C ASP A 57 7.77 -8.30 8.40
N TYR A 58 7.12 -7.15 8.68
CA TYR A 58 7.15 -6.52 10.00
C TYR A 58 5.76 -6.23 10.57
N LEU A 59 4.84 -5.67 9.77
CA LEU A 59 3.50 -5.33 10.25
C LEU A 59 2.58 -6.57 10.34
N GLY A 60 2.92 -7.64 9.62
CA GLY A 60 2.12 -8.87 9.57
C GLY A 60 0.89 -8.75 8.66
N GLY A 61 0.96 -7.93 7.61
CA GLY A 61 -0.07 -7.82 6.58
C GLY A 61 0.15 -8.79 5.42
N ASP A 62 -0.94 -9.19 4.77
CA ASP A 62 -0.91 -10.20 3.71
C ASP A 62 -0.68 -9.59 2.31
N LYS A 63 -1.16 -8.35 2.12
CA LYS A 63 -1.17 -7.70 0.81
C LYS A 63 -1.06 -6.19 0.91
N VAL A 64 -0.35 -5.59 -0.05
CA VAL A 64 -0.38 -4.15 -0.30
C VAL A 64 -1.07 -3.88 -1.62
N LEU A 65 -2.04 -2.97 -1.58
CA LEU A 65 -2.62 -2.30 -2.74
C LEU A 65 -2.05 -0.88 -2.74
N GLY A 66 -1.05 -0.65 -3.58
CA GLY A 66 -0.31 0.61 -3.64
C GLY A 66 -0.33 1.23 -5.03
N THR A 67 0.30 2.40 -5.14
CA THR A 67 0.59 2.99 -6.44
C THR A 67 1.70 2.20 -7.13
N GLU A 68 1.48 1.78 -8.36
CA GLU A 68 2.50 1.05 -9.13
C GLU A 68 3.35 2.02 -9.94
N ILE A 69 4.66 2.06 -9.67
CA ILE A 69 5.59 2.86 -10.48
C ILE A 69 5.80 2.22 -11.85
N GLU A 70 5.95 3.05 -12.88
CA GLU A 70 6.29 2.57 -14.21
C GLU A 70 7.80 2.35 -14.32
N VAL A 71 8.17 1.19 -14.86
CA VAL A 71 9.54 0.75 -15.04
C VAL A 71 9.74 0.44 -16.52
N ASN A 72 10.80 1.00 -17.10
CA ASN A 72 11.18 0.70 -18.47
C ASN A 72 11.61 -0.78 -18.57
N SER A 73 10.92 -1.56 -19.41
CA SER A 73 11.14 -3.00 -19.49
C SER A 73 12.55 -3.40 -19.98
N LYS A 74 13.20 -2.54 -20.77
CA LYS A 74 14.54 -2.77 -21.33
C LYS A 74 15.64 -2.38 -20.35
N THR A 75 15.55 -1.18 -19.78
CA THR A 75 16.61 -0.65 -18.91
C THR A 75 16.44 -1.02 -17.44
N LYS A 76 15.26 -1.51 -17.06
CA LYS A 76 14.83 -1.80 -15.67
C LYS A 76 14.83 -0.57 -14.76
N LYS A 77 14.87 0.62 -15.34
CA LYS A 77 14.85 1.90 -14.62
C LYS A 77 13.44 2.43 -14.46
N ALA A 78 13.15 3.04 -13.31
CA ALA A 78 11.92 3.79 -13.10
C ALA A 78 11.82 4.95 -14.09
N THR A 79 10.67 5.13 -14.73
CA THR A 79 10.49 6.17 -15.77
C THR A 79 10.18 7.55 -15.19
N GLY A 80 9.77 7.60 -13.93
CA GLY A 80 9.22 8.80 -13.28
C GLY A 80 7.70 8.90 -13.36
N PHE A 81 7.05 8.00 -14.11
CA PHE A 81 5.60 7.88 -14.17
C PHE A 81 5.09 6.72 -13.29
N VAL A 82 3.78 6.68 -13.13
CA VAL A 82 3.06 5.57 -12.48
C VAL A 82 2.21 4.86 -13.52
N LYS A 83 2.02 3.55 -13.34
CA LYS A 83 1.15 2.75 -14.21
C LYS A 83 -0.31 3.18 -14.01
N LYS A 84 -1.14 2.93 -15.02
CA LYS A 84 -2.60 3.05 -14.88
C LYS A 84 -3.09 2.15 -13.73
N PRO A 85 -4.07 2.59 -12.92
CA PRO A 85 -4.91 3.78 -13.13
C PRO A 85 -4.30 5.12 -12.66
N GLY A 86 -3.10 5.11 -12.08
CA GLY A 86 -2.45 6.30 -11.54
C GLY A 86 -2.18 6.16 -10.04
N VAL A 87 -2.12 7.30 -9.34
CA VAL A 87 -1.91 7.34 -7.89
C VAL A 87 -3.14 6.83 -7.16
N LEU A 88 -2.98 5.89 -6.24
CA LEU A 88 -4.08 5.22 -5.55
C LEU A 88 -4.67 6.08 -4.41
N VAL A 89 -5.63 6.95 -4.76
CA VAL A 89 -6.33 7.87 -3.83
C VAL A 89 -7.84 7.90 -4.10
N GLY A 90 -8.65 8.22 -3.07
CA GLY A 90 -10.09 8.43 -3.19
C GLY A 90 -10.80 7.22 -3.82
N ASP A 91 -11.60 7.48 -4.85
CA ASP A 91 -12.28 6.46 -5.64
C ASP A 91 -11.37 5.31 -6.11
N LEU A 92 -10.10 5.59 -6.42
CA LEU A 92 -9.18 4.54 -6.85
C LEU A 92 -8.84 3.57 -5.70
N LYS A 93 -8.76 4.05 -4.44
CA LYS A 93 -8.63 3.15 -3.28
C LYS A 93 -9.85 2.27 -3.15
N ARG A 94 -11.06 2.84 -3.24
CA ARG A 94 -12.31 2.11 -3.19
C ARG A 94 -12.36 1.03 -4.28
N LEU A 95 -12.05 1.38 -5.53
CA LEU A 95 -12.02 0.44 -6.65
C LEU A 95 -10.98 -0.66 -6.47
N ALA A 96 -9.81 -0.36 -5.91
CA ALA A 96 -8.80 -1.37 -5.62
C ALA A 96 -9.27 -2.36 -4.53
N VAL A 97 -9.94 -1.87 -3.48
CA VAL A 97 -10.54 -2.73 -2.45
C VAL A 97 -11.64 -3.61 -3.04
N VAL A 98 -12.57 -3.05 -3.80
CA VAL A 98 -13.62 -3.84 -4.47
C VAL A 98 -13.02 -4.90 -5.40
N LYS A 99 -11.95 -4.57 -6.13
CA LYS A 99 -11.28 -5.51 -7.01
C LYS A 99 -10.57 -6.65 -6.25
N GLU A 100 -9.97 -6.36 -5.10
CA GLU A 100 -9.24 -7.34 -4.29
C GLU A 100 -10.17 -8.27 -3.49
N PHE A 101 -11.33 -7.76 -3.06
CA PHE A 101 -12.25 -8.48 -2.18
C PHE A 101 -13.47 -9.04 -2.92
N GLY A 102 -13.80 -8.54 -4.11
CA GLY A 102 -14.99 -8.94 -4.86
C GLY A 102 -16.27 -8.67 -4.06
N ASP A 103 -17.13 -9.67 -3.97
CA ASP A 103 -18.40 -9.59 -3.23
C ASP A 103 -18.20 -9.68 -1.71
N GLU A 104 -17.08 -10.24 -1.26
CA GLU A 104 -16.76 -10.41 0.16
C GLU A 104 -15.95 -9.22 0.70
N LEU A 105 -16.61 -8.06 0.77
CA LEU A 105 -15.99 -6.82 1.26
C LEU A 105 -15.42 -6.95 2.69
N PRO A 106 -14.39 -6.15 3.04
CA PRO A 106 -13.74 -6.21 4.35
C PRO A 106 -14.70 -5.88 5.49
N ASP A 107 -14.52 -6.50 6.65
CA ASP A 107 -15.33 -6.19 7.83
C ASP A 107 -14.96 -4.81 8.39
N PHE A 108 -13.66 -4.53 8.55
CA PHE A 108 -13.15 -3.27 9.11
C PHE A 108 -12.33 -2.47 8.09
N GLY A 109 -12.45 -1.14 8.16
CA GLY A 109 -11.61 -0.19 7.44
C GLY A 109 -10.95 0.79 8.41
N LEU A 110 -9.66 1.04 8.23
CA LEU A 110 -8.90 2.02 9.01
C LEU A 110 -8.26 3.03 8.04
N GLY A 111 -8.45 4.32 8.30
CA GLY A 111 -7.92 5.41 7.48
C GLY A 111 -7.94 6.73 8.24
N ASP A 112 -7.06 7.65 7.85
CA ASP A 112 -6.85 8.93 8.54
C ASP A 112 -7.17 10.14 7.66
N ARG A 113 -7.38 9.94 6.36
CA ARG A 113 -7.61 11.02 5.39
C ARG A 113 -8.99 10.94 4.77
N LYS A 114 -9.47 12.09 4.26
CA LYS A 114 -10.69 12.16 3.44
C LYS A 114 -10.66 11.20 2.24
N THR A 115 -9.47 10.98 1.66
CA THR A 115 -9.27 10.04 0.54
C THR A 115 -9.49 8.57 0.90
N ASP A 116 -9.64 8.26 2.19
CA ASP A 116 -9.87 6.90 2.68
C ASP A 116 -11.35 6.62 2.93
N HIS A 117 -12.17 7.68 3.05
CA HIS A 117 -13.59 7.57 3.38
C HIS A 117 -14.33 6.67 2.39
N ASP A 118 -14.01 6.77 1.10
CA ASP A 118 -14.70 6.01 0.06
C ASP A 118 -14.50 4.50 0.22
N PHE A 119 -13.29 4.03 0.57
CA PHE A 119 -13.07 2.61 0.81
C PHE A 119 -13.54 2.19 2.21
N MET A 120 -13.45 3.06 3.22
CA MET A 120 -13.96 2.73 4.55
C MET A 120 -15.49 2.58 4.54
N SER A 121 -16.19 3.37 3.72
CA SER A 121 -17.66 3.34 3.60
C SER A 121 -18.21 2.03 3.04
N ILE A 122 -17.37 1.21 2.40
CA ILE A 122 -17.77 -0.10 1.85
C ILE A 122 -17.41 -1.26 2.79
N CYS A 123 -16.80 -1.00 3.94
CA CYS A 123 -16.54 -2.02 4.97
C CYS A 123 -17.81 -2.33 5.78
N LYS A 124 -17.97 -3.58 6.25
CA LYS A 124 -19.23 -4.09 6.81
C LYS A 124 -19.55 -3.64 8.24
N ILE A 125 -18.55 -3.14 8.99
CA ILE A 125 -18.58 -2.79 10.43
C ILE A 125 -18.39 -4.01 11.34
#